data_AF-A0A7W5BFH8-F1
#
_entry.id   AF-A0A7W5BFH8-F1
#
_cell.length_a   1.000
_cell.length_b   1.000
_cell.length_c   1.000
_cell.angle_alpha   90.00
_cell.angle_beta   90.00
_cell.angle_gamma   90.00
#
_symmetry.space_group_name_H-M   'P 1'
#
loop_
_entity.id
_entity.type
_entity.pdbx_description
1 polymer ?
#
loop_
_entity_poly.entity_id
_entity_poly.type
_entity_poly.pdbx_seq_one_letter_code
_entity_poly.pdbx_strand_id
1 'polypeptide(L)'
;MRSTTYTPEFRAEAVKLVLAQGLTLEEAAQRIAIPKGTLANWVSAAKRGNDPTAPPGSRSVAELEAEVARLRKELAVERMEKDVLKKATAYFARESLPGTRS
;
A
#
# COMPACT_ATOMS: atom_id res chain seq x y z
N MET A 1 25.31 -2.05 30.59
CA MET A 1 25.57 -1.83 29.15
C MET A 1 24.85 -0.55 28.74
N ARG A 2 25.53 0.43 28.12
CA ARG A 2 24.86 1.60 27.54
C ARG A 2 24.16 1.15 26.26
N SER A 3 22.84 1.30 26.18
CA SER A 3 22.12 1.15 24.92
C SER A 3 22.33 2.43 24.10
N THR A 4 22.98 2.31 22.95
CA THR A 4 23.04 3.42 21.99
C THR A 4 21.64 3.63 21.41
N THR A 5 20.97 4.70 21.82
CA THR A 5 19.67 5.07 21.27
C THR A 5 19.88 5.91 20.02
N TYR A 6 19.52 5.36 18.87
CA TYR A 6 19.49 6.09 17.61
C TYR A 6 18.20 6.88 17.51
N THR A 7 18.25 8.08 16.93
CA THR A 7 17.03 8.89 16.75
C THR A 7 16.13 8.27 15.67
N PRO A 8 14.81 8.50 15.73
CA PRO A 8 13.88 8.03 14.71
C PRO A 8 14.25 8.49 13.29
N GLU A 9 14.71 9.73 13.16
CA GLU A 9 15.09 10.34 11.88
C GLU A 9 16.32 9.65 11.30
N PHE A 10 17.32 9.37 12.15
CA PHE A 10 18.52 8.65 11.74
C PHE A 10 18.19 7.24 11.25
N ARG A 11 17.32 6.52 11.97
CA ARG A 11 16.85 5.20 11.57
C ARG A 11 16.10 5.25 10.23
N ALA A 12 15.23 6.23 10.03
CA ALA A 12 14.49 6.40 8.79
C ALA A 12 15.43 6.64 7.60
N GLU A 13 16.43 7.52 7.74
CA GLU A 13 17.44 7.75 6.71
C GLU A 13 18.28 6.50 6.43
N ALA A 14 18.68 5.76 7.48
CA ALA A 14 19.42 4.51 7.33
C ALA A 14 18.64 3.46 6.52
N VAL A 15 17.34 3.33 6.74
CA VAL A 15 16.47 2.42 5.98
C VAL A 15 16.31 2.88 4.53
N LYS A 16 16.23 4.20 4.26
CA LYS A 16 16.13 4.74 2.89
C LYS A 16 17.35 4.39 2.04
N LEU A 17 18.57 4.36 2.59
CA LEU A 17 19.77 3.95 1.86
C LEU A 17 19.61 2.57 1.21
N VAL A 18 18.94 1.63 1.90
CA VAL A 18 18.75 0.26 1.42
C VAL A 18 17.51 0.15 0.54
N LEU A 19 16.37 0.65 1.00
CA LEU A 19 15.08 0.44 0.32
C LEU A 19 14.85 1.36 -0.89
N ALA A 20 15.33 2.61 -0.81
CA ALA A 20 15.09 3.61 -1.86
C ALA A 20 16.31 3.78 -2.78
N GLN A 21 17.52 3.75 -2.23
CA GLN A 21 18.75 3.95 -3.01
C GLN A 21 19.39 2.62 -3.47
N GLY A 22 18.90 1.48 -2.99
CA GLY A 22 19.33 0.16 -3.46
C GLY A 22 20.71 -0.29 -2.98
N LEU A 23 21.28 0.36 -1.95
CA LEU A 23 22.56 -0.06 -1.39
C LEU A 23 22.40 -1.42 -0.70
N THR A 24 23.46 -2.22 -0.71
CA THR A 24 23.49 -3.44 0.10
C THR A 24 23.53 -3.08 1.59
N LEU A 25 23.07 -4.00 2.44
CA LEU A 25 23.13 -3.84 3.91
C LEU A 25 24.56 -3.60 4.40
N GLU A 26 25.56 -4.18 3.72
CA GLU A 26 26.97 -4.02 4.06
C GLU A 26 27.45 -2.60 3.77
N GLU A 27 27.25 -2.13 2.54
CA GLU A 27 27.66 -0.79 2.11
C GLU A 27 26.96 0.31 2.91
N ALA A 28 25.65 0.16 3.14
CA ALA A 28 24.88 1.13 3.90
C ALA A 28 25.34 1.19 5.37
N ALA A 29 25.58 0.03 6.00
CA ALA A 29 26.05 -0.04 7.39
C ALA A 29 27.45 0.58 7.56
N GLN A 30 28.37 0.31 6.63
CA GLN A 30 29.70 0.91 6.61
C GLN A 30 29.62 2.43 6.41
N ARG A 31 28.78 2.89 5.48
CA ARG A 31 28.63 4.32 5.15
C ARG A 31 28.16 5.18 6.33
N ILE A 32 27.30 4.64 7.18
CA ILE A 32 26.76 5.35 8.36
C ILE A 32 27.36 4.86 9.68
N ALA A 33 28.40 4.02 9.61
CA ALA A 33 29.15 3.49 10.74
C ALA A 33 28.28 2.84 11.84
N ILE A 34 27.31 1.99 11.46
CA ILE A 34 26.51 1.21 12.42
C ILE A 34 26.66 -0.30 12.21
N PRO A 35 26.36 -1.13 13.22
CA PRO A 35 26.35 -2.57 13.05
C PRO A 35 25.33 -3.01 12.00
N LYS A 36 25.75 -3.83 11.03
CA LYS A 36 24.90 -4.38 9.98
C LYS A 36 23.65 -5.09 10.51
N GLY A 37 23.77 -5.84 11.61
CA GLY A 37 22.63 -6.52 12.23
C GLY A 37 21.55 -5.54 12.71
N THR A 38 21.95 -4.39 13.24
CA THR A 38 21.05 -3.30 13.63
C THR A 38 20.31 -2.75 12.42
N LEU A 39 21.04 -2.44 11.34
CA LEU A 39 20.43 -1.97 10.09
C LEU A 39 19.47 -3.02 9.49
N ALA A 40 19.88 -4.28 9.47
CA ALA A 40 19.06 -5.39 8.96
C ALA A 40 17.74 -5.52 9.72
N ASN A 41 17.77 -5.37 11.05
CA ASN A 41 16.58 -5.38 11.88
C ASN A 41 15.63 -4.23 11.54
N TRP A 42 16.16 -3.02 11.33
CA TRP A 42 15.35 -1.85 10.94
C TRP A 42 14.73 -2.00 9.55
N VAL A 43 15.53 -2.42 8.56
CA VAL A 43 15.04 -2.67 7.19
C VAL A 43 13.96 -3.76 7.21
N SER A 44 14.15 -4.82 7.99
CA SER A 44 13.16 -5.89 8.13
C SER A 44 11.87 -5.41 8.80
N ALA A 45 11.98 -4.56 9.83
CA ALA A 45 10.82 -3.96 10.48
C ALA A 45 10.05 -3.03 9.52
N ALA A 46 10.77 -2.20 8.75
CA ALA A 46 10.18 -1.33 7.74
C ALA A 46 9.47 -2.11 6.63
N LYS A 47 10.07 -3.21 6.14
CA LYS A 47 9.44 -4.10 5.14
C LYS A 47 8.16 -4.76 5.65
N ARG A 48 8.11 -5.10 6.94
CA ARG A 48 6.90 -5.66 7.58
C ARG A 48 5.87 -4.59 7.95
N GLY A 49 6.17 -3.31 7.72
CA GLY A 49 5.32 -2.20 8.15
C GLY A 49 5.21 -2.04 9.68
N ASN A 50 6.12 -2.66 10.43
CA ASN A 50 6.13 -2.63 11.89
C ASN A 50 7.31 -1.77 12.39
N ASP A 51 7.55 -0.65 11.70
CA ASP A 51 8.62 0.27 12.04
C ASP A 51 8.19 1.08 13.29
N PRO A 52 8.85 0.92 14.46
CA PRO A 52 8.51 1.63 15.69
C PRO A 52 8.66 3.15 15.60
N THR A 53 9.34 3.63 14.56
CA THR A 53 9.55 5.05 14.25
C THR A 53 8.54 5.60 13.27
N ALA A 54 7.67 4.75 12.70
CA ALA A 54 6.61 5.22 11.84
C ALA A 54 5.55 5.96 12.68
N PRO A 55 4.95 7.04 12.15
CA PRO A 55 3.90 7.76 12.86
C PRO A 55 2.77 6.81 13.27
N PRO A 56 2.16 6.98 14.47
CA PRO A 56 1.00 6.19 14.87
C PRO A 56 -0.07 6.23 13.78
N GLY A 57 -0.50 5.06 13.30
CA GLY A 57 -1.48 4.93 12.22
C GLY A 57 -0.88 4.82 10.80
N SER A 58 0.43 4.74 10.65
CA SER A 58 1.06 4.39 9.37
C SER A 58 0.67 2.96 8.96
N ARG A 59 -0.06 2.84 7.86
CA ARG A 59 -0.38 1.54 7.25
C ARG A 59 0.82 1.03 6.45
N SER A 60 1.09 -0.26 6.56
CA SER A 60 2.08 -0.94 5.74
C SER A 60 1.72 -0.89 4.25
N VAL A 61 2.71 -1.03 3.38
CA VAL A 61 2.47 -1.11 1.93
C VAL A 61 1.54 -2.29 1.60
N ALA A 62 1.71 -3.43 2.27
CA ALA A 62 0.87 -4.60 2.07
C ALA A 62 -0.61 -4.35 2.45
N GLU A 63 -0.87 -3.65 3.56
CA GLU A 63 -2.23 -3.26 3.95
C GLU A 63 -2.86 -2.30 2.93
N LEU A 64 -2.07 -1.34 2.43
CA LEU A 64 -2.53 -0.42 1.40
C LEU A 64 -2.83 -1.15 0.08
N GLU A 65 -1.98 -2.08 -0.34
CA GLU A 65 -2.19 -2.90 -1.54
C GLU A 65 -3.43 -3.78 -1.43
N ALA A 66 -3.64 -4.42 -0.26
CA ALA A 66 -4.83 -5.21 0.01
C ALA A 66 -6.10 -4.36 -0.06
N GLU A 67 -6.07 -3.15 0.52
CA GLU A 67 -7.18 -2.22 0.48
C GLU A 67 -7.46 -1.71 -0.94
N VAL A 68 -6.43 -1.40 -1.73
CA VAL A 68 -6.60 -1.03 -3.14
C VAL A 68 -7.22 -2.17 -3.93
N ALA A 69 -6.80 -3.41 -3.71
CA ALA A 69 -7.37 -4.57 -4.37
C ALA A 69 -8.86 -4.75 -4.02
N ARG A 70 -9.22 -4.59 -2.75
CA ARG A 70 -10.60 -4.64 -2.26
C ARG A 70 -11.46 -3.56 -2.90
N LEU A 71 -11.02 -2.30 -2.85
CA LEU A 71 -11.74 -1.17 -3.42
C LEU A 71 -11.93 -1.29 -4.93
N ARG A 72 -10.92 -1.80 -5.66
CA ARG A 72 -11.05 -2.07 -7.11
C ARG A 72 -12.10 -3.14 -7.40
N LYS A 73 -12.18 -4.18 -6.58
CA LYS A 73 -13.20 -5.23 -6.70
C LYS A 73 -14.60 -4.66 -6.44
N GLU A 74 -14.79 -3.91 -5.37
CA GLU A 74 -16.07 -3.27 -5.03
C GLU A 74 -16.52 -2.32 -6.16
N LEU A 75 -15.60 -1.48 -6.67
CA LEU A 75 -15.89 -0.57 -7.77
C LEU A 75 -16.27 -1.31 -9.06
N ALA A 76 -15.64 -2.44 -9.35
CA ALA A 76 -15.98 -3.25 -10.52
C ALA A 76 -17.39 -3.84 -10.41
N VAL A 77 -17.78 -4.34 -9.22
CA VAL A 77 -19.13 -4.84 -8.95
C VAL A 77 -20.16 -3.74 -9.12
N GLU A 78 -19.94 -2.57 -8.49
CA GLU A 78 -20.90 -1.46 -8.55
C GLU A 78 -21.09 -0.92 -9.97
N ARG A 79 -20.02 -0.88 -10.77
CA ARG A 79 -20.10 -0.51 -12.20
C ARG A 79 -20.93 -1.51 -12.99
N MET A 80 -20.73 -2.80 -12.77
CA MET A 80 -21.51 -3.85 -13.42
C MET A 80 -22.99 -3.74 -13.06
N GLU A 81 -23.33 -3.53 -11.79
CA GLU A 81 -24.71 -3.35 -11.33
C GLU A 81 -25.37 -2.13 -12.00
N LYS A 82 -24.67 -1.01 -12.07
CA LYS A 82 -25.13 0.20 -12.76
C LYS A 82 -25.39 -0.05 -14.24
N ASP A 83 -24.52 -0.80 -14.91
CA ASP A 83 -24.68 -1.11 -16.33
C ASP A 83 -25.86 -2.05 -16.58
N VAL A 84 -26.09 -3.04 -15.70
CA VAL A 84 -27.29 -3.90 -15.77
C VAL A 84 -28.56 -3.07 -15.59
N LEU A 85 -28.58 -2.19 -14.58
CA LEU A 85 -29.74 -1.33 -14.34
C LEU A 85 -30.03 -0.41 -15.54
N LYS A 86 -29.00 0.21 -16.14
CA LYS A 86 -29.16 1.03 -17.35
C LYS A 86 -29.71 0.24 -18.53
N LYS A 87 -29.25 -1.00 -18.73
CA LYS A 87 -29.76 -1.87 -19.81
C LYS A 87 -31.22 -2.24 -19.56
N ALA A 88 -31.59 -2.55 -18.32
CA ALA A 88 -32.96 -2.85 -17.94
C ALA A 88 -33.88 -1.64 -18.17
N THR A 89 -33.50 -0.44 -17.71
CA THR A 89 -34.31 0.77 -17.92
C THR A 89 -34.46 1.11 -19.40
N ALA A 90 -33.41 0.98 -20.20
CA ALA A 90 -33.47 1.16 -21.65
C ALA A 90 -34.42 0.16 -22.32
N TYR A 91 -34.37 -1.11 -21.91
CA TYR A 91 -35.28 -2.14 -22.42
C TYR A 91 -36.75 -1.79 -22.11
N PHE A 92 -37.07 -1.50 -20.85
CA PHE A 92 -38.45 -1.17 -20.44
C PHE A 92 -38.97 0.12 -21.08
N ALA A 93 -38.12 1.15 -21.24
CA ALA A 93 -38.49 2.38 -21.93
C ALA A 93 -38.85 2.11 -23.41
N ARG A 94 -38.12 1.21 -24.08
CA ARG A 94 -38.41 0.82 -25.46
C ARG A 94 -39.72 0.06 -25.61
N GLU A 95 -40.00 -0.91 -24.72
CA GLU A 95 -41.25 -1.69 -24.74
C GLU A 95 -42.50 -0.83 -24.44
N SER A 96 -42.32 0.31 -23.79
CA SER A 96 -43.43 1.22 -23.42
C SER A 96 -43.83 2.19 -24.54
N LEU A 97 -43.14 2.19 -25.68
CA LEU A 97 -43.48 3.03 -26.83
C LEU A 97 -44.69 2.45 -27.60
N PRO A 98 -45.76 3.22 -27.84
CA PRO A 98 -46.91 2.75 -28.59
C PRO A 98 -46.56 2.60 -30.08
N GLY A 99 -46.36 1.35 -30.55
CA GLY A 99 -46.14 1.06 -31.97
C GLY A 99 -45.31 -0.19 -32.31
N THR A 100 -44.73 -0.90 -31.35
CA THR A 100 -43.83 -2.05 -31.62
C THR A 100 -44.35 -3.41 -31.13
N ARG A 101 -45.67 -3.59 -30.98
CA ARG A 101 -46.28 -4.92 -30.89
C ARG A 101 -46.64 -5.37 -32.30
N SER A 102 -45.80 -6.21 -32.90
CA SER A 102 -46.21 -7.13 -33.99
C SER A 102 -46.46 -8.50 -33.40
#